data_AF-A0A7S4HTL9-F1
#
_entry.id   AF-A0A7S4HTL9-F1
#
_cell.length_a   1.000
_cell.length_b   1.000
_cell.length_c   1.000
_cell.angle_alpha   90.00
_cell.angle_beta   90.00
_cell.angle_gamma   90.00
#
_symmetry.space_group_name_H-M   'P 1'
#
loop_
_entity.id
_entity.type
_entity.pdbx_description
1 polymer ?
#
loop_
_entity_poly.entity_id
_entity_poly.type
_entity_poly.pdbx_seq_one_letter_code
_entity_poly.pdbx_strand_id
1 'polypeptide(L)'
;AEEFSIYHLQPPGMPTGGLDAEIAQRMRDKYDPTLEQKALDWIGAIVNEKVPKVQGKDGDSLYNWLKDGVILCKLVNVIKPGTIPTSKITTNPRHHLEERENINLYLGGCIRLGVPSQDMCLLSDLHSRRSIPAVLANIYALGRQAQVTSTFDGPRLGVKYSVSIEEQQRRKKKKETERQKFMAHRRMKSDSQLRRRTELELEQREEALKDLEVKETRKLTRQLSKGKISLEAFRQKSSENLMKIDTLKNSNADLTELVPGLGAVKYGMDREIAKKRKKQYSTEKEEQVMDWIEAVTGEDINSFYDDLKDGKTLCKLLNCFRPKMIRRINTRDTALSHRDNITMYLEGCARLGVDKSSLFAISDLYEQKDLNTVVNHFFMLSKRVELLRLIPGPFLQRDGTLSAPASPRDYLIDSAPTSPREEQRNNDTAPVKRPLSVSVTVSDASPNEEETSPLETSPEEKEEESKPDYAVQFKKTSFLTMLTPRFLVRSMFHTVMSVQYAFVRG
;
A
#
# COMPACT_ATOMS: atom_id res chain seq x y z
N ALA A 1 -36.31 -8.69 69.73
CA ALA A 1 -35.67 -9.85 69.07
C ALA A 1 -36.65 -10.31 68.01
N GLU A 2 -36.35 -10.39 66.73
CA GLU A 2 -35.11 -10.31 65.97
C GLU A 2 -35.52 -10.08 64.50
N GLU A 3 -34.61 -9.47 63.77
CA GLU A 3 -34.35 -9.56 62.33
C GLU A 3 -35.43 -10.15 61.40
N PHE A 4 -35.81 -9.38 60.38
CA PHE A 4 -35.60 -9.77 58.97
C PHE A 4 -35.60 -8.52 58.09
N SER A 5 -34.40 -7.97 57.87
CA SER A 5 -34.10 -6.98 56.84
C SER A 5 -33.92 -7.68 55.50
N ILE A 6 -34.88 -7.54 54.59
CA ILE A 6 -34.70 -7.88 53.18
C ILE A 6 -35.48 -6.87 52.35
N TYR A 7 -34.81 -5.81 51.87
CA TYR A 7 -34.91 -5.30 50.50
C TYR A 7 -33.73 -4.34 50.26
N HIS A 8 -32.53 -4.92 50.24
CA HIS A 8 -31.36 -4.33 49.58
C HIS A 8 -31.09 -5.15 48.33
N LEU A 9 -31.80 -4.84 47.24
CA LEU A 9 -31.49 -5.34 45.91
C LEU A 9 -30.96 -4.18 45.08
N GLN A 10 -29.68 -3.92 45.29
CA GLN A 10 -28.82 -3.28 44.31
C GLN A 10 -28.83 -4.20 43.06
N PRO A 11 -29.09 -3.69 41.84
CA PRO A 11 -28.95 -4.53 40.65
C PRO A 11 -27.49 -5.02 40.57
N PRO A 12 -27.23 -6.25 40.08
CA PRO A 12 -25.88 -6.78 40.01
C PRO A 12 -25.09 -5.91 39.02
N GLY A 13 -24.30 -4.99 39.57
CA GLY A 13 -23.28 -4.30 38.80
C GLY A 13 -22.32 -5.34 38.27
N MET A 14 -22.05 -5.32 36.96
CA MET A 14 -20.92 -6.06 36.39
C MET A 14 -19.68 -5.86 37.29
N PRO A 15 -18.90 -6.93 37.57
CA PRO A 15 -17.65 -6.77 38.28
C PRO A 15 -16.74 -5.85 37.47
N THR A 16 -16.54 -4.63 37.95
CA THR A 16 -15.60 -3.66 37.35
C THR A 16 -14.18 -4.11 37.70
N GLY A 17 -13.59 -4.90 36.81
CA GLY A 17 -12.25 -5.44 37.00
C GLY A 17 -11.16 -4.35 37.01
N GLY A 18 -10.20 -4.50 37.93
CA GLY A 18 -8.83 -3.97 37.88
C GLY A 18 -8.67 -2.47 37.68
N LEU A 19 -8.74 -2.00 36.43
CA LEU A 19 -8.35 -0.65 36.02
C LEU A 19 -9.35 0.42 36.49
N ASP A 20 -10.65 0.16 36.43
CA ASP A 20 -11.68 1.12 36.86
C ASP A 20 -11.71 1.30 38.38
N ALA A 21 -11.52 0.21 39.13
CA ALA A 21 -11.42 0.23 40.58
C ALA A 21 -10.12 0.95 41.05
N GLU A 22 -8.99 0.71 40.38
CA GLU A 22 -7.71 1.38 40.63
C GLU A 22 -7.76 2.87 40.29
N ILE A 23 -8.39 3.25 39.17
CA ILE A 23 -8.62 4.66 38.81
C ILE A 23 -9.53 5.33 39.85
N ALA A 24 -10.62 4.69 40.26
CA ALA A 24 -11.52 5.21 41.28
C ALA A 24 -10.80 5.39 42.64
N GLN A 25 -9.92 4.47 43.01
CA GLN A 25 -9.11 4.57 44.23
C GLN A 25 -8.10 5.72 44.15
N ARG A 26 -7.36 5.85 43.04
CA ARG A 26 -6.45 7.00 42.83
C ARG A 26 -7.17 8.35 42.85
N MET A 27 -8.43 8.39 42.40
CA MET A 27 -9.25 9.61 42.49
C MET A 27 -9.71 9.90 43.93
N ARG A 28 -10.00 8.87 44.73
CA ARG A 28 -10.29 9.01 46.17
C ARG A 28 -9.05 9.48 46.95
N ASP A 29 -7.86 8.96 46.64
CA ASP A 29 -6.62 9.36 47.30
C ASP A 29 -6.26 10.84 47.08
N LYS A 30 -6.77 11.43 45.99
CA LYS A 30 -6.62 12.86 45.66
C LYS A 30 -7.71 13.75 46.27
N TYR A 31 -8.65 13.19 47.03
CA TYR A 31 -9.73 13.94 47.63
C TYR A 31 -9.23 14.74 48.85
N ASP A 32 -9.44 16.05 48.81
CA ASP A 32 -9.02 16.97 49.87
C ASP A 32 -10.26 17.46 50.65
N PRO A 33 -10.45 17.00 51.91
CA PRO A 33 -11.59 17.41 52.74
C PRO A 33 -11.56 18.91 53.08
N THR A 34 -10.39 19.56 53.00
CA THR A 34 -10.29 21.02 53.20
C THR A 34 -10.88 21.78 52.01
N LEU A 35 -10.73 21.25 50.79
CA LEU A 35 -11.36 21.81 49.60
C LEU A 35 -12.86 21.59 49.62
N GLU A 36 -13.33 20.45 50.14
CA GLU A 36 -14.74 20.17 50.38
C GLU A 36 -15.35 21.20 51.33
N GLN A 37 -14.75 21.40 52.52
CA GLN A 37 -15.27 22.37 53.50
C GLN A 37 -15.30 23.78 52.92
N LYS A 38 -14.25 24.22 52.21
CA LYS A 38 -14.24 25.52 51.52
C LYS A 38 -15.35 25.67 50.49
N ALA A 39 -15.66 24.61 49.73
CA ALA A 39 -16.74 24.63 48.75
C ALA A 39 -18.10 24.71 49.45
N LEU A 40 -18.31 23.94 50.52
CA LEU A 40 -19.50 23.95 51.35
C LEU A 40 -19.74 25.34 52.00
N ASP A 41 -18.70 25.92 52.59
CA ASP A 41 -18.74 27.26 53.19
C ASP A 41 -19.08 28.33 52.15
N TRP A 42 -18.49 28.23 50.96
CA TRP A 42 -18.77 29.14 49.85
C TRP A 42 -20.22 29.03 49.37
N ILE A 43 -20.75 27.82 49.18
CA ILE A 43 -22.14 27.61 48.79
C ILE A 43 -23.07 28.17 49.88
N GLY A 44 -22.85 27.80 51.15
CA GLY A 44 -23.70 28.23 52.26
C GLY A 44 -23.74 29.73 52.46
N ALA A 45 -22.61 30.42 52.28
CA ALA A 45 -22.54 31.87 52.33
C ALA A 45 -23.35 32.56 51.22
N ILE A 46 -23.50 31.92 50.04
CA ILE A 46 -24.26 32.45 48.92
C ILE A 46 -25.76 32.15 49.06
N VAL A 47 -26.12 30.92 49.44
CA VAL A 47 -27.53 30.52 49.55
C VAL A 47 -28.15 30.86 50.91
N ASN A 48 -27.34 31.33 51.87
CA ASN A 48 -27.71 31.62 53.25
C ASN A 48 -28.33 30.42 53.99
N GLU A 49 -27.71 29.25 53.85
CA GLU A 49 -28.11 28.00 54.51
C GLU A 49 -27.03 27.49 55.47
N LYS A 50 -27.44 26.72 56.49
CA LYS A 50 -26.52 26.15 57.48
C LYS A 50 -25.66 25.06 56.83
N VAL A 51 -24.34 25.24 56.90
CA VAL A 51 -23.36 24.37 56.26
C VAL A 51 -23.06 23.14 57.14
N PRO A 52 -23.04 21.91 56.58
CA PRO A 52 -22.59 20.73 57.32
C PRO A 52 -21.07 20.78 57.57
N LYS A 53 -20.63 20.25 58.72
CA LYS A 53 -19.20 20.04 59.00
C LYS A 53 -18.73 18.77 58.29
N VAL A 54 -17.65 18.87 57.51
CA VAL A 54 -17.06 17.73 56.81
C VAL A 54 -16.59 16.68 57.82
N GLN A 55 -17.08 15.46 57.65
CA GLN A 55 -16.64 14.27 58.37
C GLN A 55 -16.02 13.30 57.36
N GLY A 56 -14.81 12.81 57.64
CA GLY A 56 -14.14 11.82 56.78
C GLY A 56 -13.39 12.42 55.58
N LYS A 57 -13.07 11.54 54.61
CA LYS A 57 -12.32 11.86 53.37
C LYS A 57 -13.01 11.31 52.11
N ASP A 58 -14.30 11.04 52.19
CA ASP A 58 -15.10 10.31 51.19
C ASP A 58 -16.16 11.18 50.50
N GLY A 59 -16.24 12.46 50.88
CA GLY A 59 -17.17 13.44 50.33
C GLY A 59 -18.63 13.19 50.70
N ASP A 60 -18.88 12.42 51.77
CA ASP A 60 -20.24 12.11 52.23
C ASP A 60 -21.01 13.35 52.67
N SER A 61 -20.31 14.31 53.28
CA SER A 61 -20.94 15.53 53.78
C SER A 61 -21.45 16.39 52.62
N LEU A 62 -20.62 16.59 51.59
CA LEU A 62 -21.01 17.25 50.35
C LEU A 62 -22.12 16.52 49.59
N TYR A 63 -22.00 15.19 49.42
CA TYR A 63 -23.00 14.40 48.71
C TYR A 63 -24.37 14.52 49.37
N ASN A 64 -24.47 14.25 50.67
CA ASN A 64 -25.75 14.22 51.38
C ASN A 64 -26.46 15.58 51.37
N TRP A 65 -25.71 16.68 51.34
CA TRP A 65 -26.28 18.03 51.30
C TRP A 65 -26.71 18.47 49.90
N LEU A 66 -26.05 18.00 48.84
CA LEU A 66 -26.30 18.47 47.48
C LEU A 66 -27.04 17.47 46.58
N LYS A 67 -27.24 16.22 47.01
CA LYS A 67 -27.79 15.13 46.18
C LYS A 67 -29.17 15.40 45.58
N ASP A 68 -29.96 16.27 46.19
CA ASP A 68 -31.32 16.61 45.73
C ASP A 68 -31.33 17.68 44.62
N GLY A 69 -30.17 18.30 44.36
CA GLY A 69 -29.98 19.35 43.37
C GLY A 69 -30.63 20.70 43.69
N VAL A 70 -31.35 20.85 44.81
CA VAL A 70 -32.12 22.06 45.13
C VAL A 70 -31.19 23.21 45.47
N ILE A 71 -30.23 22.97 46.38
CA ILE A 71 -29.23 23.98 46.80
C ILE A 71 -28.39 24.42 45.60
N LEU A 72 -28.03 23.47 44.73
CA LEU A 72 -27.28 23.73 43.51
C LEU A 72 -28.05 24.63 42.52
N CYS A 73 -29.35 24.39 42.35
CA CYS A 73 -30.18 25.27 41.52
C CYS A 73 -30.33 26.68 42.12
N LYS A 74 -30.52 26.78 43.44
CA LYS A 74 -30.56 28.07 44.14
C LYS A 74 -29.26 28.84 43.95
N LEU A 75 -28.12 28.19 44.16
CA LEU A 75 -26.78 28.76 43.99
C LEU A 75 -26.62 29.42 42.62
N VAL A 76 -26.97 28.71 41.55
CA VAL A 76 -26.88 29.25 40.17
C VAL A 76 -27.75 30.50 39.99
N ASN A 77 -28.96 30.50 40.56
CA ASN A 77 -29.87 31.65 40.47
C ASN A 77 -29.43 32.84 41.34
N VAL A 78 -28.69 32.62 42.43
CA VAL A 78 -28.06 33.72 43.17
C VAL A 78 -26.88 34.30 42.39
N ILE A 79 -26.07 33.46 41.73
CA ILE A 79 -24.94 33.92 40.89
C ILE A 79 -25.45 34.75 39.71
N LYS A 80 -26.50 34.28 39.04
CA LYS A 80 -27.15 35.02 37.95
C LYS A 80 -28.65 34.78 37.97
N PRO A 81 -29.44 35.75 38.44
CA PRO A 81 -30.90 35.65 38.48
C PRO A 81 -31.50 35.26 37.13
N GLY A 82 -32.49 34.37 37.16
CA GLY A 82 -33.20 33.89 35.97
C GLY A 82 -32.43 32.85 35.12
N THR A 83 -31.26 32.39 35.55
CA THR A 83 -30.51 31.35 34.82
C THR A 83 -31.23 30.01 34.81
N ILE A 84 -31.89 29.63 35.91
CA ILE A 84 -32.75 28.45 36.01
C ILE A 84 -34.18 28.94 36.34
N PRO A 85 -35.21 28.55 35.57
CA PRO A 85 -36.58 28.92 35.88
C PRO A 85 -37.00 28.34 37.24
N THR A 86 -37.33 29.20 38.21
CA THR A 86 -37.69 28.77 39.58
C THR A 86 -38.90 27.84 39.59
N SER A 87 -39.83 28.00 38.65
CA SER A 87 -41.00 27.12 38.49
C SER A 87 -40.67 25.67 38.12
N LYS A 88 -39.45 25.40 37.63
CA LYS A 88 -39.00 24.05 37.28
C LYS A 88 -38.22 23.35 38.42
N ILE A 89 -37.84 24.07 39.47
CA ILE A 89 -37.07 23.50 40.57
C ILE A 89 -38.04 22.82 41.54
N THR A 90 -37.89 21.51 41.72
CA THR A 90 -38.66 20.77 42.74
C THR A 90 -38.02 21.01 44.10
N THR A 91 -38.68 21.76 44.98
CA THR A 91 -38.11 22.21 46.27
C THR A 91 -38.07 21.15 47.36
N ASN A 92 -38.92 20.12 47.28
CA ASN A 92 -38.93 18.99 48.22
C ASN A 92 -39.08 17.68 47.44
N PRO A 93 -38.01 17.23 46.76
CA PRO A 93 -38.08 16.04 45.93
C PRO A 93 -38.29 14.81 46.80
N ARG A 94 -39.32 14.01 46.46
CA ARG A 94 -39.66 12.76 47.14
C ARG A 94 -39.22 11.53 46.36
N HIS A 95 -38.87 11.72 45.08
CA HIS A 95 -38.48 10.66 44.17
C HIS A 95 -37.17 10.99 43.45
N HIS A 96 -36.39 9.96 43.17
CA HIS A 96 -35.11 10.04 42.45
C HIS A 96 -35.17 10.75 41.09
N LEU A 97 -36.33 10.75 40.41
CA LEU A 97 -36.52 11.43 39.13
C LEU A 97 -36.50 12.95 39.30
N GLU A 98 -37.04 13.45 40.41
CA GLU A 98 -37.09 14.88 40.72
C GLU A 98 -35.70 15.39 41.12
N GLU A 99 -34.94 14.61 41.90
CA GLU A 99 -33.54 14.89 42.21
C GLU A 99 -32.69 14.97 40.93
N ARG A 100 -32.88 14.02 40.01
CA ARG A 100 -32.18 14.01 38.72
C ARG A 100 -32.52 15.22 37.86
N GLU A 101 -33.78 15.62 37.84
CA GLU A 101 -34.21 16.79 37.07
C GLU A 101 -33.58 18.07 37.63
N ASN A 102 -33.59 18.26 38.95
CA ASN A 102 -32.90 19.37 39.60
C ASN A 102 -31.39 19.40 39.27
N ILE A 103 -30.71 18.25 39.35
CA ILE A 103 -29.29 18.19 39.00
C ILE A 103 -29.07 18.55 37.52
N ASN A 104 -29.92 18.08 36.60
CA ASN A 104 -29.85 18.47 35.19
C ASN A 104 -30.08 19.98 34.98
N LEU A 105 -31.00 20.59 35.73
CA LEU A 105 -31.21 22.05 35.71
C LEU A 105 -29.97 22.80 36.16
N TYR A 106 -29.31 22.35 37.22
CA TYR A 106 -28.02 22.87 37.69
C TYR A 106 -26.93 22.75 36.62
N LEU A 107 -26.76 21.57 36.01
CA LEU A 107 -25.76 21.36 34.96
C LEU A 107 -26.02 22.25 33.74
N GLY A 108 -27.28 22.39 33.32
CA GLY A 108 -27.68 23.33 32.28
C GLY A 108 -27.39 24.79 32.67
N GLY A 109 -27.58 25.14 33.94
CA GLY A 109 -27.23 26.44 34.50
C GLY A 109 -25.73 26.74 34.43
N CYS A 110 -24.89 25.77 34.80
CA CYS A 110 -23.44 25.87 34.70
C CYS A 110 -22.98 26.12 33.25
N ILE A 111 -23.59 25.44 32.27
CA ILE A 111 -23.32 25.67 30.85
C ILE A 111 -23.69 27.10 30.45
N ARG A 112 -24.86 27.60 30.86
CA ARG A 112 -25.30 28.98 30.57
C ARG A 112 -24.42 30.04 31.23
N LEU A 113 -23.85 29.74 32.40
CA LEU A 113 -22.87 30.60 33.06
C LEU A 113 -21.49 30.56 32.39
N GLY A 114 -21.23 29.58 31.52
CA GLY A 114 -20.00 29.47 30.75
C GLY A 114 -18.94 28.57 31.38
N VAL A 115 -19.30 27.73 32.36
CA VAL A 115 -18.39 26.73 32.93
C VAL A 115 -17.80 25.86 31.81
N PRO A 116 -16.47 25.69 31.73
CA PRO A 116 -15.83 24.89 30.68
C PRO A 116 -16.31 23.44 30.69
N SER A 117 -16.55 22.85 29.51
CA SER A 117 -17.04 21.47 29.37
C SER A 117 -16.13 20.42 30.02
N GLN A 118 -14.83 20.67 30.09
CA GLN A 118 -13.85 19.80 30.77
C GLN A 118 -13.99 19.79 32.30
N ASP A 119 -14.62 20.82 32.86
CA ASP A 119 -14.86 20.98 34.30
C ASP A 119 -16.34 20.68 34.65
N MET A 120 -17.14 20.17 33.71
CA MET A 120 -18.53 19.77 33.96
C MET A 120 -18.56 18.38 34.60
N CYS A 121 -19.28 18.24 35.72
CA CYS A 121 -19.59 16.92 36.26
C CYS A 121 -20.80 16.31 35.52
N LEU A 122 -20.91 14.99 35.57
CA LEU A 122 -22.05 14.26 35.01
C LEU A 122 -23.15 14.11 36.05
N LEU A 123 -24.38 13.86 35.59
CA LEU A 123 -25.52 13.55 36.46
C LEU A 123 -25.21 12.37 37.41
N SER A 124 -24.58 11.32 36.89
CA SER A 124 -24.21 10.13 37.67
C SER A 124 -23.12 10.38 38.70
N ASP A 125 -22.29 11.42 38.52
CA ASP A 125 -21.22 11.76 39.46
C ASP A 125 -21.78 12.22 40.80
N LEU A 126 -22.86 13.00 40.78
CA LEU A 126 -23.60 13.42 41.96
C LEU A 126 -24.68 12.41 42.33
N HIS A 127 -25.73 12.23 41.52
CA HIS A 127 -26.91 11.43 41.88
C HIS A 127 -26.58 9.99 42.29
N SER A 128 -25.72 9.32 41.52
CA SER A 128 -25.31 7.94 41.78
C SER A 128 -23.98 7.85 42.53
N ARG A 129 -23.48 8.98 43.04
CA ARG A 129 -22.21 9.10 43.78
C ARG A 129 -21.02 8.48 43.04
N ARG A 130 -20.99 8.54 41.71
CA ARG A 130 -19.90 7.94 40.91
C ARG A 130 -18.56 8.66 41.12
N SER A 131 -18.58 9.98 41.27
CA SER A 131 -17.36 10.78 41.44
C SER A 131 -17.64 12.12 42.12
N ILE A 132 -17.67 12.12 43.45
CA ILE A 132 -17.73 13.35 44.24
C ILE A 132 -16.54 14.31 43.98
N PRO A 133 -15.30 13.83 43.72
CA PRO A 133 -14.23 14.73 43.29
C PRO A 133 -14.56 15.51 42.01
N ALA A 134 -15.27 14.91 41.04
CA ALA A 134 -15.69 15.61 39.82
C ALA A 134 -16.75 16.68 40.11
N VAL A 135 -17.68 16.39 41.02
CA VAL A 135 -18.67 17.38 41.51
C VAL A 135 -17.97 18.56 42.20
N LEU A 136 -17.00 18.26 43.07
CA LEU A 136 -16.21 19.27 43.76
C LEU A 136 -15.45 20.14 42.75
N ALA A 137 -14.78 19.54 41.77
CA ALA A 137 -14.08 20.27 40.71
C ALA A 137 -15.04 21.17 39.90
N ASN A 138 -16.25 20.70 39.62
CA ASN A 138 -17.28 21.48 38.95
C ASN A 138 -17.74 22.69 39.78
N ILE A 139 -17.92 22.53 41.10
CA ILE A 139 -18.26 23.63 42.02
C ILE A 139 -17.14 24.68 42.03
N TYR A 140 -15.87 24.27 42.08
CA TYR A 140 -14.75 25.21 41.98
C TYR A 140 -14.74 25.93 40.62
N ALA A 141 -15.03 25.24 39.52
CA ALA A 141 -15.11 25.86 38.21
C ALA A 141 -16.27 26.86 38.10
N LEU A 142 -17.42 26.54 38.69
CA LEU A 142 -18.55 27.47 38.85
C LEU A 142 -18.15 28.68 39.69
N GLY A 143 -17.41 28.48 40.79
CA GLY A 143 -16.86 29.56 41.62
C GLY A 143 -15.93 30.49 40.84
N ARG A 144 -15.04 29.95 40.00
CA ARG A 144 -14.20 30.77 39.09
C ARG A 144 -15.05 31.56 38.09
N GLN A 145 -16.11 30.94 37.58
CA GLN A 145 -17.00 31.55 36.59
C GLN A 145 -17.90 32.63 37.21
N ALA A 146 -18.34 32.45 38.45
CA ALA A 146 -19.09 33.44 39.21
C ALA A 146 -18.31 34.75 39.35
N GLN A 147 -16.98 34.67 39.57
CA GLN A 147 -16.10 35.85 39.70
C GLN A 147 -15.97 36.72 38.44
N VAL A 148 -16.31 36.17 37.26
CA VAL A 148 -16.33 36.91 35.98
C VAL A 148 -17.74 37.16 35.46
N THR A 149 -18.76 36.81 36.26
CA THR A 149 -20.16 37.08 35.97
C THR A 149 -20.52 38.45 36.54
N SER A 150 -20.97 39.37 35.70
CA SER A 150 -21.21 40.77 36.08
C SER A 150 -22.29 40.97 37.16
N THR A 151 -23.17 39.99 37.36
CA THR A 151 -24.30 40.05 38.30
C THR A 151 -23.96 39.55 39.71
N PHE A 152 -22.75 39.04 39.93
CA PHE A 152 -22.37 38.40 41.19
C PHE A 152 -21.33 39.21 41.97
N ASP A 153 -21.69 39.68 43.16
CA ASP A 153 -20.81 40.37 44.12
C ASP A 153 -20.76 39.62 45.47
N GLY A 154 -20.49 38.32 45.40
CA GLY A 154 -20.44 37.44 46.56
C GLY A 154 -19.04 36.92 46.89
N PRO A 155 -18.93 36.03 47.90
CA PRO A 155 -17.66 35.41 48.27
C PRO A 155 -17.05 34.64 47.09
N ARG A 156 -15.72 34.49 47.08
CA ARG A 156 -14.96 33.93 45.95
C ARG A 156 -14.50 32.51 46.24
N LEU A 157 -14.60 31.63 45.24
CA LEU A 157 -14.04 30.29 45.27
C LEU A 157 -13.21 30.04 44.00
N GLY A 158 -11.98 29.55 44.19
CA GLY A 158 -11.04 29.24 43.11
C GLY A 158 -10.31 30.46 42.50
N VAL A 159 -9.39 30.18 41.58
CA VAL A 159 -8.56 31.20 40.89
C VAL A 159 -9.38 31.96 39.86
N LYS A 160 -9.35 33.30 39.90
CA LYS A 160 -10.09 34.16 38.95
C LYS A 160 -9.64 33.90 37.50
N TYR A 161 -10.60 33.78 36.57
CA TYR A 161 -10.24 33.80 35.15
C TYR A 161 -9.66 35.17 34.77
N SER A 162 -8.52 35.18 34.07
CA SER A 162 -7.89 36.41 33.58
C SER A 162 -8.67 37.09 32.44
N VAL A 163 -9.76 36.49 31.99
CA VAL A 163 -10.42 36.79 30.72
C VAL A 163 -11.94 36.73 30.86
N SER A 164 -12.66 37.70 30.28
CA SER A 164 -14.12 37.79 30.28
C SER A 164 -14.79 36.62 29.55
N ILE A 165 -16.08 36.39 29.83
CA ILE A 165 -16.89 35.33 29.22
C ILE A 165 -16.92 35.47 27.68
N GLU A 166 -17.07 36.69 27.18
CA GLU A 166 -17.13 37.00 25.75
C GLU A 166 -15.81 36.64 25.04
N GLU A 167 -14.68 37.00 25.63
CA GLU A 167 -13.37 36.70 25.07
C GLU A 167 -13.08 35.19 25.12
N GLN A 168 -13.56 34.47 26.14
CA GLN A 168 -13.50 32.99 26.18
C GLN A 168 -14.30 32.37 25.02
N GLN A 169 -15.51 32.87 24.74
CA GLN A 169 -16.34 32.40 23.62
C GLN A 169 -15.68 32.71 22.27
N ARG A 170 -15.12 33.91 22.10
CA ARG A 170 -14.39 34.31 20.88
C ARG A 170 -13.20 33.39 20.62
N ARG A 171 -12.40 33.09 21.65
CA ARG A 171 -11.27 32.16 21.56
C ARG A 171 -11.70 30.74 21.20
N LYS A 172 -12.79 30.24 21.78
CA LYS A 172 -13.37 28.93 21.42
C LYS A 172 -13.80 28.90 19.95
N LYS A 173 -14.52 29.92 19.46
CA LYS A 173 -14.96 30.03 18.06
C LYS A 173 -13.79 30.12 17.09
N LYS A 174 -12.73 30.87 17.44
CA LYS A 174 -11.50 30.94 16.63
C LYS A 174 -10.82 29.56 16.50
N LYS A 175 -10.64 28.85 17.62
CA LYS A 175 -10.05 27.50 17.61
C LYS A 175 -10.87 26.51 16.78
N GLU A 176 -12.19 26.59 16.85
CA GLU A 176 -13.09 25.72 16.08
C GLU A 176 -12.99 26.00 14.58
N THR A 177 -12.97 27.27 14.16
CA THR A 177 -12.81 27.62 12.74
C THR A 177 -11.44 27.22 12.20
N GLU A 178 -10.37 27.36 12.98
CA GLU A 178 -9.03 26.87 12.61
C GLU A 178 -8.99 25.35 12.44
N ARG A 179 -9.63 24.60 13.34
CA ARG A 179 -9.79 23.14 13.22
C ARG A 179 -10.57 22.74 11.97
N GLN A 180 -11.67 23.42 11.68
CA GLN A 180 -12.47 23.17 10.47
C GLN A 180 -11.67 23.43 9.19
N LYS A 181 -10.92 24.53 9.12
CA LYS A 181 -10.01 24.83 7.99
C LYS A 181 -8.94 23.77 7.82
N PHE A 182 -8.31 23.32 8.91
CA PHE A 182 -7.30 22.26 8.86
C PHE A 182 -7.88 20.93 8.34
N MET A 183 -9.06 20.53 8.83
CA MET A 183 -9.74 19.32 8.38
C MET A 183 -10.17 19.43 6.90
N ALA A 184 -10.68 20.59 6.47
CA ALA A 184 -11.01 20.83 5.07
C ALA A 184 -9.79 20.74 4.16
N HIS A 185 -8.65 21.31 4.56
CA HIS A 185 -7.40 21.22 3.80
C HIS A 185 -6.90 19.76 3.69
N ARG A 186 -6.98 18.98 4.78
CA ARG A 186 -6.64 17.54 4.74
C ARG A 186 -7.56 16.75 3.80
N ARG A 187 -8.87 17.03 3.81
CA ARG A 187 -9.83 16.41 2.88
C ARG A 187 -9.50 16.77 1.44
N MET A 188 -9.28 18.05 1.15
CA MET A 188 -8.91 18.52 -0.19
C MET A 188 -7.65 17.82 -0.73
N LYS A 189 -6.60 17.66 0.11
CA LYS A 189 -5.38 16.95 -0.28
C LYS A 189 -5.64 15.47 -0.55
N SER A 190 -6.43 14.81 0.29
CA SER A 190 -6.86 13.42 0.09
C SER A 190 -7.66 13.25 -1.20
N ASP A 191 -8.62 14.13 -1.45
CA ASP A 191 -9.48 14.10 -2.64
C ASP A 191 -8.66 14.36 -3.91
N SER A 192 -7.69 15.28 -3.85
CA SER A 192 -6.78 15.55 -4.96
C SER A 192 -5.91 14.33 -5.28
N GLN A 193 -5.42 13.61 -4.27
CA GLN A 193 -4.65 12.39 -4.47
C GLN A 193 -5.50 11.26 -5.07
N LEU A 194 -6.74 11.12 -4.60
CA LEU A 194 -7.68 10.14 -5.13
C LEU A 194 -8.03 10.44 -6.60
N ARG A 195 -8.35 11.70 -6.93
CA ARG A 195 -8.61 12.14 -8.30
C ARG A 195 -7.43 11.85 -9.23
N ARG A 196 -6.21 12.20 -8.80
CA ARG A 196 -5.01 11.93 -9.60
C ARG A 196 -4.78 10.44 -9.81
N ARG A 197 -5.05 9.62 -8.79
CA ARG A 197 -5.02 8.16 -8.93
C ARG A 197 -6.03 7.72 -9.99
N THR A 198 -7.30 8.07 -9.85
CA THR A 198 -8.36 7.65 -10.80
C THR A 198 -8.07 8.09 -12.23
N GLU A 199 -7.54 9.30 -12.43
CA GLU A 199 -7.10 9.77 -13.76
C GLU A 199 -6.00 8.89 -14.35
N LEU A 200 -5.00 8.50 -13.55
CA LEU A 200 -3.90 7.65 -14.01
C LEU A 200 -4.37 6.24 -14.35
N GLU A 201 -5.30 5.68 -13.59
CA GLU A 201 -5.89 4.36 -13.90
C GLU A 201 -6.66 4.42 -15.23
N LEU A 202 -7.37 5.52 -15.49
CA LEU A 202 -8.09 5.74 -16.75
C LEU A 202 -7.13 5.96 -17.93
N GLU A 203 -6.12 6.83 -17.79
CA GLU A 203 -5.07 7.05 -18.81
C GLU A 203 -4.40 5.73 -19.20
N GLN A 204 -4.03 4.89 -18.23
CA GLN A 204 -3.40 3.60 -18.49
C GLN A 204 -4.35 2.62 -19.19
N ARG A 205 -5.64 2.62 -18.81
CA ARG A 205 -6.66 1.81 -19.47
C ARG A 205 -6.84 2.22 -20.93
N GLU A 206 -6.95 3.52 -21.21
CA GLU A 206 -7.08 4.03 -22.58
C GLU A 206 -5.87 3.70 -23.43
N GLU A 207 -4.66 3.84 -22.89
CA GLU A 207 -3.41 3.47 -23.57
C GLU A 207 -3.38 1.98 -23.90
N ALA A 208 -3.79 1.12 -22.96
CA ALA A 208 -3.88 -0.32 -23.16
C ALA A 208 -4.86 -0.73 -24.28
N LEU A 209 -6.02 -0.08 -24.35
CA LEU A 209 -7.01 -0.33 -25.40
C LEU A 209 -6.52 0.14 -26.77
N LYS A 210 -5.81 1.27 -26.83
CA LYS A 210 -5.16 1.74 -28.07
C LYS A 210 -4.08 0.77 -28.54
N ASP A 211 -3.24 0.26 -27.63
CA ASP A 211 -2.22 -0.72 -27.96
C ASP A 211 -2.83 -2.02 -28.52
N LEU A 212 -3.93 -2.47 -27.92
CA LEU A 212 -4.65 -3.66 -28.39
C LEU A 212 -5.25 -3.45 -29.79
N GLU A 213 -5.87 -2.30 -30.03
CA GLU A 213 -6.41 -1.91 -31.35
C GLU A 213 -5.29 -1.89 -32.41
N VAL A 214 -4.14 -1.29 -32.09
CA VAL A 214 -2.97 -1.26 -32.97
C VAL A 214 -2.41 -2.66 -33.23
N LYS A 215 -2.33 -3.52 -32.21
CA LYS A 215 -1.83 -4.90 -32.35
C LYS A 215 -2.73 -5.73 -33.27
N GLU A 216 -4.05 -5.67 -33.07
CA GLU A 216 -5.03 -6.41 -33.86
C GLU A 216 -5.07 -5.94 -35.32
N THR A 217 -5.06 -4.63 -35.55
CA THR A 217 -5.03 -4.06 -36.91
C THR A 217 -3.76 -4.46 -37.66
N ARG A 218 -2.59 -4.40 -37.02
CA ARG A 218 -1.31 -4.86 -37.60
C ARG A 218 -1.35 -6.32 -38.00
N LYS A 219 -1.85 -7.18 -37.11
CA LYS A 219 -2.00 -8.62 -37.38
C LYS A 219 -2.86 -8.90 -38.62
N LEU A 220 -4.00 -8.23 -38.74
CA LEU A 220 -4.89 -8.38 -39.90
C LEU A 220 -4.24 -7.85 -41.19
N THR A 221 -3.57 -6.69 -41.13
CA THR A 221 -2.86 -6.12 -42.29
C THR A 221 -1.77 -7.06 -42.79
N ARG A 222 -1.00 -7.66 -41.86
CA ARG A 222 0.02 -8.66 -42.19
C ARG A 222 -0.60 -9.88 -42.87
N GLN A 223 -1.69 -10.42 -42.35
CA GLN A 223 -2.40 -11.54 -42.98
C GLN A 223 -2.90 -11.22 -44.39
N LEU A 224 -3.42 -10.00 -44.60
CA LEU A 224 -3.87 -9.54 -45.91
C LEU A 224 -2.71 -9.39 -46.90
N SER A 225 -1.59 -8.78 -46.48
CA SER A 225 -0.40 -8.59 -47.33
C SER A 225 0.19 -9.91 -47.82
N LYS A 226 0.04 -10.97 -47.03
CA LYS A 226 0.48 -12.33 -47.35
C LYS A 226 -0.56 -13.16 -48.11
N GLY A 227 -1.70 -12.57 -48.47
CA GLY A 227 -2.79 -13.26 -49.16
C GLY A 227 -3.50 -14.34 -48.33
N LYS A 228 -3.32 -14.36 -47.00
CA LYS A 228 -3.92 -15.38 -46.12
C LYS A 228 -5.41 -15.15 -45.85
N ILE A 229 -5.84 -13.90 -45.99
CA ILE A 229 -7.25 -13.51 -45.84
C ILE A 229 -7.67 -12.70 -47.06
N SER A 230 -8.94 -12.82 -47.44
CA SER A 230 -9.53 -11.96 -48.46
C SER A 230 -9.72 -10.53 -47.96
N LEU A 231 -9.85 -9.59 -48.89
CA LEU A 231 -10.18 -8.20 -48.56
C LEU A 231 -11.51 -8.07 -47.81
N GLU A 232 -12.48 -8.93 -48.11
CA GLU A 232 -13.78 -8.98 -47.44
C GLU A 232 -13.64 -9.48 -45.99
N ALA A 233 -12.90 -10.57 -45.78
CA ALA A 233 -12.61 -11.07 -44.43
C ALA A 233 -11.83 -10.06 -43.59
N PHE A 234 -10.92 -9.29 -44.20
CA PHE A 234 -10.23 -8.18 -43.53
C PHE A 234 -11.21 -7.10 -43.05
N ARG A 235 -12.14 -6.65 -43.89
CA ARG A 235 -13.15 -5.63 -43.54
C ARG A 235 -14.05 -6.11 -42.40
N GLN A 236 -14.52 -7.36 -42.48
CA GLN A 236 -15.39 -7.94 -41.45
C GLN A 236 -14.66 -8.03 -40.10
N LYS A 237 -13.47 -8.65 -40.06
CA LYS A 237 -12.69 -8.80 -38.83
C LYS A 237 -12.28 -7.46 -38.23
N SER A 238 -11.97 -6.47 -39.07
CA SER A 238 -11.67 -5.11 -38.62
C SER A 238 -12.87 -4.45 -37.92
N SER A 239 -14.08 -4.61 -38.48
CA SER A 239 -15.33 -4.14 -37.87
C SER A 239 -15.62 -4.82 -36.54
N GLU A 240 -15.47 -6.15 -36.48
CA GLU A 240 -15.65 -6.93 -35.25
C GLU A 240 -14.68 -6.50 -34.15
N ASN A 241 -13.42 -6.27 -34.50
CA ASN A 241 -12.40 -5.81 -33.55
C ASN A 241 -12.71 -4.40 -33.02
N LEU A 242 -13.21 -3.50 -33.88
CA LEU A 242 -13.62 -2.16 -33.46
C LEU A 242 -14.78 -2.20 -32.46
N MET A 243 -15.81 -3.03 -32.71
CA MET A 243 -16.94 -3.21 -31.78
C MET A 243 -16.51 -3.81 -30.44
N LYS A 244 -15.58 -4.78 -30.44
CA LYS A 244 -15.02 -5.35 -29.21
C LYS A 244 -14.29 -4.29 -28.39
N ILE A 245 -13.45 -3.48 -29.03
CA ILE A 245 -12.72 -2.39 -28.35
C ILE A 245 -13.69 -1.35 -27.78
N ASP A 246 -14.73 -0.97 -28.50
CA ASP A 246 -15.74 -0.03 -27.99
C ASP A 246 -16.50 -0.60 -26.78
N THR A 247 -16.86 -1.88 -26.83
CA THR A 247 -17.48 -2.58 -25.69
C THR A 247 -16.55 -2.61 -24.47
N LEU A 248 -15.25 -2.82 -24.68
CA LEU A 248 -14.25 -2.79 -23.60
C LEU A 248 -14.03 -1.38 -23.04
N LYS A 249 -14.09 -0.33 -23.86
CA LYS A 249 -14.04 1.08 -23.42
C LYS A 249 -15.19 1.41 -22.49
N ASN A 250 -16.39 0.94 -22.82
CA ASN A 250 -17.63 1.23 -22.09
C ASN A 250 -17.93 0.29 -20.91
N SER A 251 -17.06 -0.71 -20.66
CA SER A 251 -17.22 -1.68 -19.57
C SER A 251 -16.10 -1.56 -18.53
N ASN A 252 -16.35 -2.08 -17.32
CA ASN A 252 -15.35 -2.22 -16.25
C ASN A 252 -14.56 -3.55 -16.35
N ALA A 253 -14.45 -4.12 -17.55
CA ALA A 253 -13.74 -5.40 -17.74
C ALA A 253 -12.27 -5.28 -17.34
N ASP A 254 -11.75 -6.29 -16.65
CA ASP A 254 -10.33 -6.39 -16.36
C ASP A 254 -9.57 -6.68 -17.66
N LEU A 255 -8.64 -5.80 -18.00
CA LEU A 255 -7.84 -5.90 -19.22
C LEU A 255 -6.50 -6.61 -19.00
N THR A 256 -6.18 -7.02 -17.76
CA THR A 256 -4.89 -7.65 -17.44
C THR A 256 -4.64 -8.94 -18.22
N GLU A 257 -5.70 -9.71 -18.54
CA GLU A 257 -5.59 -10.91 -19.37
C GLU A 257 -5.39 -10.60 -20.87
N LEU A 258 -5.97 -9.50 -21.34
CA LEU A 258 -5.96 -9.09 -22.76
C LEU A 258 -4.71 -8.29 -23.14
N VAL A 259 -4.17 -7.54 -22.19
CA VAL A 259 -3.00 -6.68 -22.37
C VAL A 259 -1.90 -7.15 -21.42
N PRO A 260 -0.99 -8.01 -21.88
CA PRO A 260 0.10 -8.49 -21.06
C PRO A 260 0.99 -7.34 -20.58
N GLY A 261 1.42 -7.40 -19.32
CA GLY A 261 2.18 -6.31 -18.69
C GLY A 261 1.30 -5.15 -18.19
N LEU A 262 -0.01 -5.20 -18.40
CA LEU A 262 -0.97 -4.32 -17.75
C LEU A 262 -1.11 -4.72 -16.28
N GLY A 263 -0.19 -4.25 -15.45
CA GLY A 263 -0.19 -4.46 -14.01
C GLY A 263 -0.81 -3.30 -13.25
N ALA A 264 -0.55 -3.28 -11.94
CA ALA A 264 -0.90 -2.17 -11.07
C ALA A 264 -0.45 -0.81 -11.63
N VAL A 265 -1.23 0.23 -11.35
CA VAL A 265 -0.97 1.56 -11.89
C VAL A 265 0.38 2.07 -11.44
N LYS A 266 1.22 2.45 -12.41
CA LYS A 266 2.58 2.92 -12.15
C LYS A 266 2.57 4.41 -11.86
N TYR A 267 3.30 4.81 -10.83
CA TYR A 267 3.41 6.20 -10.38
C TYR A 267 4.87 6.67 -10.44
N GLY A 268 5.06 7.98 -10.62
CA GLY A 268 6.39 8.60 -10.60
C GLY A 268 7.38 7.93 -11.57
N MET A 269 8.55 7.59 -11.04
CA MET A 269 9.68 7.07 -11.83
C MET A 269 9.36 5.77 -12.58
N ASP A 270 8.55 4.88 -11.99
CA ASP A 270 8.17 3.61 -12.65
C ASP A 270 7.36 3.84 -13.93
N ARG A 271 6.51 4.88 -13.93
CA ARG A 271 5.74 5.28 -15.12
C ARG A 271 6.66 5.81 -16.21
N GLU A 272 7.66 6.62 -15.84
CA GLU A 272 8.63 7.20 -16.78
C GLU A 272 9.52 6.13 -17.40
N ILE A 273 9.99 5.17 -16.59
CA ILE A 273 10.78 4.02 -17.07
C ILE A 273 9.96 3.19 -18.06
N ALA A 274 8.69 2.89 -17.74
CA ALA A 274 7.81 2.13 -18.63
C ALA A 274 7.58 2.85 -19.97
N LYS A 275 7.30 4.17 -19.94
CA LYS A 275 7.15 4.99 -21.16
C LYS A 275 8.43 5.01 -21.99
N LYS A 276 9.60 5.16 -21.35
CA LYS A 276 10.89 5.17 -22.05
C LYS A 276 11.17 3.84 -22.75
N ARG A 277 10.90 2.71 -22.08
CA ARG A 277 11.04 1.37 -22.69
C ARG A 277 10.11 1.18 -23.87
N LYS A 278 8.84 1.55 -23.73
CA LYS A 278 7.85 1.49 -24.83
C LYS A 278 8.27 2.34 -26.03
N LYS A 279 8.86 3.52 -25.80
CA LYS A 279 9.40 4.37 -26.87
C LYS A 279 10.63 3.79 -27.55
N GLN A 280 11.45 3.02 -26.83
CA GLN A 280 12.63 2.35 -27.40
C GLN A 280 12.26 1.12 -28.23
N TYR A 281 11.10 0.52 -27.95
CA TYR A 281 10.60 -0.63 -28.69
C TYR A 281 10.20 -0.23 -30.12
N SER A 282 10.87 -0.82 -31.11
CA SER A 282 10.58 -0.61 -32.53
C SER A 282 9.73 -1.76 -33.05
N THR A 283 8.48 -1.47 -33.43
CA THR A 283 7.61 -2.46 -34.09
C THR A 283 8.18 -2.90 -35.43
N GLU A 284 8.85 -2.00 -36.15
CA GLU A 284 9.42 -2.32 -37.46
C GLU A 284 10.49 -3.42 -37.35
N LYS A 285 11.36 -3.33 -36.33
CA LYS A 285 12.33 -4.39 -36.02
C LYS A 285 11.67 -5.70 -35.59
N GLU A 286 10.56 -5.63 -34.84
CA GLU A 286 9.78 -6.81 -34.48
C GLU A 286 9.25 -7.53 -35.73
N GLU A 287 8.66 -6.79 -36.67
CA GLU A 287 8.14 -7.33 -37.93
C GLU A 287 9.23 -7.98 -38.78
N GLN A 288 10.39 -7.35 -38.88
CA GLN A 288 11.55 -7.91 -39.58
C GLN A 288 12.01 -9.23 -38.98
N VAL A 289 12.06 -9.32 -37.65
CA VAL A 289 12.39 -10.56 -36.96
C VAL A 289 11.35 -11.64 -37.24
N MET A 290 10.05 -11.30 -37.23
CA MET A 290 9.00 -12.25 -37.60
C MET A 290 9.19 -12.77 -39.03
N ASP A 291 9.37 -11.88 -40.01
CA ASP A 291 9.61 -12.25 -41.41
C ASP A 291 10.85 -13.15 -41.57
N TRP A 292 11.92 -12.87 -40.84
CA TRP A 292 13.12 -13.69 -40.85
C TRP A 292 12.88 -15.10 -40.29
N ILE A 293 12.23 -15.21 -39.14
CA ILE A 293 11.94 -16.51 -38.53
C ILE A 293 11.04 -17.34 -39.45
N GLU A 294 10.01 -16.75 -40.04
CA GLU A 294 9.14 -17.44 -41.00
C GLU A 294 9.91 -17.89 -42.25
N ALA A 295 10.79 -17.04 -42.80
CA ALA A 295 11.59 -17.39 -43.96
C ALA A 295 12.54 -18.57 -43.71
N VAL A 296 13.08 -18.69 -42.50
CA VAL A 296 13.99 -19.78 -42.11
C VAL A 296 13.25 -21.05 -41.70
N THR A 297 12.14 -20.92 -40.97
CA THR A 297 11.41 -22.08 -40.44
C THR A 297 10.35 -22.62 -41.39
N GLY A 298 9.84 -21.79 -42.30
CA GLY A 298 8.64 -22.07 -43.08
C GLY A 298 7.35 -22.07 -42.25
N GLU A 299 7.42 -21.72 -40.96
CA GLU A 299 6.24 -21.58 -40.11
C GLU A 299 5.67 -20.16 -40.22
N ASP A 300 4.36 -20.03 -40.02
CA ASP A 300 3.67 -18.76 -40.08
C ASP A 300 3.63 -18.06 -38.73
N ILE A 301 4.06 -16.80 -38.67
CA ILE A 301 4.10 -15.99 -37.45
C ILE A 301 3.24 -14.74 -37.65
N ASN A 302 2.16 -14.70 -36.88
CA ASN A 302 1.16 -13.63 -36.89
C ASN A 302 1.27 -12.69 -35.68
N SER A 303 1.84 -13.16 -34.57
CA SER A 303 2.08 -12.39 -33.36
C SER A 303 3.43 -12.76 -32.76
N PHE A 304 4.33 -11.78 -32.65
CA PHE A 304 5.68 -12.00 -32.15
C PHE A 304 5.72 -12.68 -30.79
N TYR A 305 4.85 -12.27 -29.86
CA TYR A 305 4.79 -12.90 -28.55
C TYR A 305 3.99 -14.20 -28.55
N ASP A 306 2.77 -14.20 -29.07
CA ASP A 306 1.85 -15.33 -28.87
C ASP A 306 2.37 -16.61 -29.54
N ASP A 307 3.06 -16.47 -30.68
CA ASP A 307 3.60 -17.60 -31.45
C ASP A 307 5.00 -18.05 -30.94
N LEU A 308 5.72 -17.21 -30.18
CA LEU A 308 7.06 -17.53 -29.67
C LEU A 308 7.10 -17.89 -28.17
N LYS A 309 6.05 -17.52 -27.40
CA LYS A 309 6.00 -17.67 -25.94
C LYS A 309 6.20 -19.12 -25.45
N ASP A 310 5.74 -20.11 -26.20
CA ASP A 310 5.85 -21.51 -25.81
C ASP A 310 7.23 -22.13 -26.10
N GLY A 311 8.11 -21.38 -26.77
CA GLY A 311 9.46 -21.75 -27.14
C GLY A 311 9.58 -22.83 -28.21
N LYS A 312 8.48 -23.35 -28.77
CA LYS A 312 8.53 -24.47 -29.74
C LYS A 312 9.11 -24.01 -31.07
N THR A 313 8.61 -22.90 -31.63
CA THR A 313 9.13 -22.33 -32.88
C THR A 313 10.58 -21.87 -32.73
N LEU A 314 10.97 -21.36 -31.56
CA LEU A 314 12.37 -21.05 -31.24
C LEU A 314 13.28 -22.29 -31.32
N CYS A 315 12.84 -23.41 -30.74
CA CYS A 315 13.60 -24.64 -30.81
C CYS A 315 13.71 -25.20 -32.24
N LYS A 316 12.64 -25.09 -33.03
CA LYS A 316 12.63 -25.49 -34.45
C LYS A 316 13.57 -24.62 -35.27
N LEU A 317 13.60 -23.31 -35.04
CA LEU A 317 14.52 -22.38 -35.69
C LEU A 317 15.99 -22.82 -35.53
N LEU A 318 16.41 -23.20 -34.32
CA LEU A 318 17.77 -23.71 -34.12
C LEU A 318 18.05 -25.02 -34.86
N ASN A 319 17.04 -25.90 -34.97
CA ASN A 319 17.15 -27.13 -35.74
C ASN A 319 17.24 -26.88 -37.26
N CYS A 320 16.76 -25.74 -37.78
CA CYS A 320 17.00 -25.32 -39.16
C CYS A 320 18.46 -24.91 -39.39
N PHE A 321 19.14 -24.32 -38.39
CA PHE A 321 20.56 -23.96 -38.51
C PHE A 321 21.47 -25.18 -38.40
N ARG A 322 21.17 -26.11 -37.49
CA ARG A 322 21.87 -27.39 -37.38
C ARG A 322 20.88 -28.49 -37.03
N PRO A 323 20.74 -29.52 -37.88
CA PRO A 323 19.86 -30.64 -37.60
C PRO A 323 20.15 -31.28 -36.24
N LYS A 324 19.07 -31.61 -35.51
CA LYS A 324 19.13 -32.29 -34.19
C LYS A 324 19.89 -31.53 -33.10
N MET A 325 20.06 -30.21 -33.20
CA MET A 325 20.63 -29.37 -32.13
C MET A 325 19.80 -29.45 -30.84
N ILE A 326 18.48 -29.41 -30.98
CA ILE A 326 17.51 -29.66 -29.91
C ILE A 326 16.78 -30.95 -30.26
N ARG A 327 17.13 -32.02 -29.54
CA ARG A 327 16.66 -33.38 -29.84
C ARG A 327 15.20 -33.60 -29.45
N ARG A 328 14.75 -33.03 -28.34
CA ARG A 328 13.42 -33.23 -27.77
C ARG A 328 12.82 -31.89 -27.36
N ILE A 329 11.74 -31.50 -28.02
CA ILE A 329 10.99 -30.27 -27.73
C ILE A 329 9.77 -30.67 -26.91
N ASN A 330 9.48 -29.92 -25.83
CA ASN A 330 8.29 -30.17 -25.02
C ASN A 330 7.04 -29.71 -25.77
N THR A 331 6.07 -30.60 -25.93
CA THR A 331 4.82 -30.33 -26.66
C THR A 331 3.66 -29.92 -25.75
N ARG A 332 3.74 -30.22 -24.45
CA ARG A 332 2.69 -29.91 -23.47
C ARG A 332 2.52 -28.40 -23.32
N ASP A 333 1.28 -27.93 -23.34
CA ASP A 333 0.90 -26.54 -23.10
C ASP A 333 0.86 -26.26 -21.58
N THR A 334 2.04 -26.10 -20.97
CA THR A 334 2.17 -25.77 -19.55
C THR A 334 3.27 -24.75 -19.34
N ALA A 335 3.15 -23.92 -18.31
CA ALA A 335 4.12 -22.88 -18.01
C ALA A 335 5.55 -23.40 -17.83
N LEU A 336 5.70 -24.58 -17.21
CA LEU A 336 7.01 -25.24 -17.05
C LEU A 336 7.57 -25.66 -18.41
N SER A 337 6.77 -26.35 -19.24
CA SER A 337 7.19 -26.75 -20.59
C SER A 337 7.66 -25.56 -21.44
N HIS A 338 6.96 -24.43 -21.35
CA HIS A 338 7.30 -23.23 -22.13
C HIS A 338 8.65 -22.66 -21.69
N ARG A 339 8.86 -22.54 -20.37
CA ARG A 339 10.14 -22.08 -19.80
C ARG A 339 11.28 -23.05 -20.14
N ASP A 340 11.04 -24.36 -20.10
CA ASP A 340 12.04 -25.37 -20.47
C ASP A 340 12.42 -25.27 -21.94
N ASN A 341 11.45 -25.09 -22.85
CA ASN A 341 11.72 -24.90 -24.27
C ASN A 341 12.55 -23.62 -24.53
N ILE A 342 12.19 -22.51 -23.89
CA ILE A 342 12.97 -21.25 -24.00
C ILE A 342 14.39 -21.47 -23.46
N THR A 343 14.55 -22.20 -22.36
CA THR A 343 15.86 -22.52 -21.79
C THR A 343 16.71 -23.33 -22.76
N MET A 344 16.15 -24.39 -23.34
CA MET A 344 16.83 -25.22 -24.35
C MET A 344 17.26 -24.40 -25.58
N TYR A 345 16.41 -23.45 -26.00
CA TYR A 345 16.73 -22.52 -27.07
C TYR A 345 17.92 -21.61 -26.71
N LEU A 346 17.91 -20.97 -25.53
CA LEU A 346 18.98 -20.08 -25.11
C LEU A 346 20.32 -20.81 -24.94
N GLU A 347 20.30 -22.02 -24.38
CA GLU A 347 21.48 -22.89 -24.32
C GLU A 347 21.99 -23.28 -25.71
N GLY A 348 21.08 -23.56 -26.64
CA GLY A 348 21.42 -23.81 -28.04
C GLY A 348 22.10 -22.62 -28.71
N CYS A 349 21.59 -21.41 -28.49
CA CYS A 349 22.18 -20.16 -28.98
C CYS A 349 23.58 -19.93 -28.38
N ALA A 350 23.75 -20.20 -27.09
CA ALA A 350 25.06 -20.13 -26.43
C ALA A 350 26.07 -21.12 -27.06
N ARG A 351 25.64 -22.34 -27.41
CA ARG A 351 26.49 -23.33 -28.11
C ARG A 351 26.85 -22.91 -29.54
N LEU A 352 26.03 -22.09 -30.19
CA LEU A 352 26.38 -21.43 -31.46
C LEU A 352 27.36 -20.26 -31.28
N GLY A 353 27.69 -19.90 -30.04
CA GLY A 353 28.61 -18.81 -29.71
C GLY A 353 27.97 -17.43 -29.80
N VAL A 354 26.65 -17.33 -29.59
CA VAL A 354 26.02 -16.05 -29.27
C VAL A 354 26.53 -15.61 -27.88
N ASP A 355 26.98 -14.38 -27.77
CA ASP A 355 27.51 -13.86 -26.51
C ASP A 355 26.45 -13.84 -25.41
N LYS A 356 26.86 -14.15 -24.17
CA LYS A 356 25.94 -14.21 -23.03
C LYS A 356 25.23 -12.88 -22.77
N SER A 357 25.87 -11.74 -23.02
CA SER A 357 25.26 -10.41 -22.89
C SER A 357 24.18 -10.13 -23.93
N SER A 358 24.15 -10.91 -25.02
CA SER A 358 23.17 -10.81 -26.10
C SER A 358 22.03 -11.84 -25.97
N LEU A 359 22.03 -12.69 -24.94
CA LEU A 359 20.93 -13.60 -24.64
C LEU A 359 19.87 -12.86 -23.81
N PHE A 360 18.60 -13.05 -24.15
CA PHE A 360 17.49 -12.52 -23.33
C PHE A 360 17.22 -13.43 -22.13
N ALA A 361 16.62 -12.90 -21.07
CA ALA A 361 16.18 -13.68 -19.93
C ALA A 361 14.80 -14.31 -20.19
N ILE A 362 14.51 -15.48 -19.61
CA ILE A 362 13.22 -16.18 -19.81
C ILE A 362 12.02 -15.26 -19.51
N SER A 363 12.12 -14.41 -18.49
CA SER A 363 11.08 -13.43 -18.13
C SER A 363 10.84 -12.36 -19.21
N ASP A 364 11.85 -12.05 -20.02
CA ASP A 364 11.76 -10.98 -21.02
C ASP A 364 10.79 -11.37 -22.13
N LEU A 365 10.82 -12.64 -22.56
CA LEU A 365 9.84 -13.20 -23.49
C LEU A 365 8.58 -13.68 -22.75
N TYR A 366 8.70 -14.58 -21.78
CA TYR A 366 7.56 -15.31 -21.21
C TYR A 366 6.58 -14.42 -20.42
N GLU A 367 7.10 -13.41 -19.72
CA GLU A 367 6.33 -12.44 -18.92
C GLU A 367 6.26 -11.06 -19.58
N GLN A 368 6.81 -10.92 -20.79
CA GLN A 368 6.92 -9.65 -21.53
C GLN A 368 7.60 -8.52 -20.75
N LYS A 369 8.60 -8.85 -19.93
CA LYS A 369 9.33 -7.85 -19.14
C LYS A 369 10.13 -6.89 -20.04
N ASP A 370 10.68 -7.39 -21.15
CA ASP A 370 11.46 -6.61 -22.10
C ASP A 370 11.58 -7.30 -23.48
N LEU A 371 10.53 -7.20 -24.31
CA LEU A 371 10.54 -7.74 -25.67
C LEU A 371 11.60 -7.10 -26.58
N ASN A 372 12.05 -5.88 -26.27
CA ASN A 372 13.10 -5.22 -27.06
C ASN A 372 14.42 -6.01 -27.00
N THR A 373 14.74 -6.54 -25.81
CA THR A 373 15.92 -7.40 -25.63
C THR A 373 15.79 -8.70 -26.41
N VAL A 374 14.58 -9.27 -26.51
CA VAL A 374 14.31 -10.46 -27.34
C VAL A 374 14.48 -10.14 -28.84
N VAL A 375 13.95 -9.00 -29.31
CA VAL A 375 14.14 -8.56 -30.71
C VAL A 375 15.63 -8.38 -31.01
N ASN A 376 16.38 -7.67 -30.16
CA ASN A 376 17.82 -7.45 -30.35
C ASN A 376 18.62 -8.76 -30.34
N HIS A 377 18.23 -9.74 -29.52
CA HIS A 377 18.82 -11.07 -29.52
C HIS A 377 18.75 -11.73 -30.89
N PHE A 378 17.61 -11.62 -31.60
CA PHE A 378 17.47 -12.21 -32.93
C PHE A 378 18.38 -11.56 -33.99
N PHE A 379 18.61 -10.25 -33.93
CA PHE A 379 19.60 -9.61 -34.79
C PHE A 379 21.02 -10.15 -34.53
N MET A 380 21.38 -10.37 -33.26
CA MET A 380 22.68 -10.94 -32.90
C MET A 380 22.80 -12.41 -33.32
N LEU A 381 21.73 -13.18 -33.16
CA LEU A 381 21.66 -14.58 -33.61
C LEU A 381 21.78 -14.66 -35.13
N SER A 382 21.02 -13.87 -35.88
CA SER A 382 21.05 -13.85 -37.34
C SER A 382 22.46 -13.55 -37.88
N LYS A 383 23.11 -12.51 -37.34
CA LYS A 383 24.50 -12.18 -37.66
C LYS A 383 25.46 -13.33 -37.32
N ARG A 384 25.24 -14.01 -36.19
CA ARG A 384 26.10 -15.14 -35.78
C ARG A 384 25.95 -16.32 -36.74
N VAL A 385 24.73 -16.63 -37.14
CA VAL A 385 24.43 -17.71 -38.10
C VAL A 385 25.02 -17.40 -39.48
N GLU A 386 24.96 -16.14 -39.92
CA GLU A 386 25.61 -15.66 -41.14
C GLU A 386 27.13 -15.88 -41.12
N LEU A 387 27.80 -15.46 -40.05
CA LEU A 387 29.25 -15.63 -39.88
C LEU A 387 29.68 -17.11 -39.89
N LEU A 388 28.85 -18.00 -39.38
CA LEU A 388 29.11 -19.44 -39.35
C LEU A 388 28.72 -20.15 -40.66
N ARG A 389 28.09 -19.45 -41.61
CA ARG A 389 27.59 -20.00 -42.89
C ARG A 389 26.78 -21.28 -42.70
N LEU A 390 25.86 -21.28 -41.73
CA LEU A 390 25.03 -22.46 -41.41
C LEU A 390 23.85 -22.64 -42.36
N ILE A 391 23.33 -21.54 -42.90
CA ILE A 391 22.21 -21.54 -43.86
C ILE A 391 22.51 -20.54 -44.98
N PRO A 392 21.94 -20.71 -46.18
CA PRO A 392 22.13 -19.77 -47.30
C PRO A 392 21.55 -18.37 -47.05
N GLY A 393 20.73 -18.20 -46.01
CA GLY A 393 19.97 -16.99 -45.73
C GLY A 393 18.46 -17.24 -45.86
N PRO A 394 17.62 -16.19 -45.71
CA PRO A 394 17.97 -14.78 -45.55
C PRO A 394 18.55 -14.44 -44.16
N PHE A 395 19.16 -13.25 -44.02
CA PHE A 395 19.69 -12.70 -42.76
C PHE A 395 19.12 -11.31 -42.47
N LEU A 396 19.05 -10.94 -41.19
CA LEU A 396 18.58 -9.63 -40.73
C LEU A 396 19.66 -8.57 -40.93
N GLN A 397 19.40 -7.58 -41.80
CA GLN A 397 20.33 -6.47 -42.02
C GLN A 397 20.09 -5.31 -41.04
N ARG A 398 21.09 -4.42 -40.93
CA ARG A 398 21.01 -3.24 -40.05
C ARG A 398 20.03 -2.17 -40.55
N ASP A 399 19.79 -2.12 -41.85
CA ASP A 399 18.84 -1.21 -42.48
C ASP A 399 17.39 -1.72 -42.40
N GLY A 400 17.21 -2.94 -41.87
CA GLY A 400 15.91 -3.55 -41.68
C GLY A 400 15.40 -4.38 -42.85
N THR A 401 16.22 -4.62 -43.88
CA THR A 401 15.86 -5.53 -44.96
C THR A 401 16.34 -6.96 -44.69
N LEU A 402 15.69 -7.94 -45.31
CA LEU A 402 16.20 -9.31 -45.36
C LEU A 402 17.21 -9.44 -46.49
N SER A 403 18.38 -10.02 -46.19
CA SER A 403 19.37 -10.29 -47.25
C SER A 403 18.82 -11.27 -48.28
N ALA A 404 19.22 -11.11 -49.54
CA ALA A 404 18.97 -12.15 -50.54
C ALA A 404 19.64 -13.47 -50.09
N PRO A 405 18.97 -14.63 -50.24
CA PRO A 405 19.59 -15.91 -49.96
C PRO A 405 20.74 -16.15 -50.96
N ALA A 406 21.90 -16.56 -50.44
CA ALA A 406 23.06 -16.90 -51.22
C ALA A 406 22.91 -18.29 -51.86
N SER A 407 23.75 -18.58 -52.86
CA SER A 407 23.74 -19.85 -53.58
C SER A 407 23.98 -21.03 -52.63
N PRO A 408 23.18 -22.12 -52.68
CA PRO A 408 23.32 -23.28 -51.79
C PRO A 408 24.69 -23.98 -51.83
N ARG A 409 25.53 -23.69 -52.84
CA ARG A 409 26.86 -24.32 -53.04
C ARG A 409 27.93 -23.86 -52.05
N ASP A 410 27.74 -22.74 -51.36
CA ASP A 410 28.76 -22.16 -50.45
C ASP A 410 28.52 -22.50 -48.96
N TYR A 411 27.57 -23.40 -48.66
CA TYR A 411 27.06 -23.66 -47.30
C TYR A 411 27.19 -25.13 -46.89
N LEU A 412 27.54 -25.35 -45.62
CA LEU A 412 27.63 -26.67 -45.01
C LEU A 412 26.23 -27.20 -44.66
N ILE A 413 25.51 -27.72 -45.65
CA ILE A 413 24.37 -28.60 -45.39
C ILE A 413 24.89 -30.03 -45.34
N ASP A 414 25.11 -30.54 -44.13
CA ASP A 414 25.42 -31.96 -43.93
C ASP A 414 24.14 -32.77 -44.15
N SER A 415 23.84 -33.06 -45.42
CA SER A 415 22.72 -33.91 -45.83
C SER A 415 23.17 -35.03 -46.76
N ALA A 416 23.35 -36.20 -46.14
CA ALA A 416 23.17 -37.58 -46.62
C ALA A 416 24.44 -38.48 -46.66
N PRO A 417 24.35 -39.74 -46.17
CA PRO A 417 25.45 -40.69 -46.15
C PRO A 417 25.70 -41.24 -47.56
N THR A 418 26.89 -41.00 -48.10
CA THR A 418 27.34 -41.65 -49.33
C THR A 418 27.87 -43.05 -48.98
N SER A 419 27.26 -44.07 -49.58
CA SER A 419 27.76 -45.45 -49.61
C SER A 419 29.20 -45.47 -50.15
N PRO A 420 30.13 -46.27 -49.58
CA PRO A 420 31.50 -46.32 -50.06
C PRO A 420 31.54 -47.02 -51.43
N ARG A 421 32.10 -46.34 -52.42
CA ARG A 421 32.51 -46.97 -53.69
C ARG A 421 33.88 -47.61 -53.46
N GLU A 422 33.94 -48.92 -53.67
CA GLU A 422 35.13 -49.75 -53.58
C GLU A 422 36.21 -49.30 -54.58
N GLU A 423 37.40 -48.94 -54.09
CA GLU A 423 38.63 -48.96 -54.87
C GLU A 423 39.42 -50.22 -54.52
N GLN A 424 39.43 -51.18 -55.45
CA GLN A 424 40.40 -52.26 -55.48
C GLN A 424 41.68 -51.78 -56.16
N ARG A 425 42.82 -51.81 -55.48
CA ARG A 425 43.96 -52.68 -55.85
C ARG A 425 45.20 -52.48 -54.97
N ASN A 426 45.63 -53.62 -54.43
CA ASN A 426 47.00 -54.16 -54.36
C ASN A 426 47.99 -53.44 -53.44
N ASN A 427 48.24 -54.02 -52.26
CA ASN A 427 49.27 -55.03 -51.96
C ASN A 427 50.63 -54.38 -51.74
N ASP A 428 51.06 -54.31 -50.47
CA ASP A 428 52.19 -55.12 -50.02
C ASP A 428 52.36 -55.07 -48.49
N THR A 429 53.13 -56.04 -48.02
CA THR A 429 52.90 -56.78 -46.79
C THR A 429 53.98 -56.46 -45.75
N ALA A 430 53.56 -56.01 -44.56
CA ALA A 430 54.15 -56.29 -43.24
C ALA A 430 55.59 -55.77 -42.90
N PRO A 431 56.00 -55.78 -41.61
CA PRO A 431 55.30 -55.16 -40.47
C PRO A 431 56.26 -54.48 -39.45
N VAL A 432 55.67 -53.98 -38.36
CA VAL A 432 56.24 -53.91 -36.99
C VAL A 432 56.91 -52.60 -36.50
N LYS A 433 56.49 -52.24 -35.27
CA LYS A 433 57.10 -51.40 -34.20
C LYS A 433 56.87 -49.88 -34.19
N ARG A 434 55.91 -49.46 -33.36
CA ARG A 434 56.12 -48.38 -32.36
C ARG A 434 57.11 -48.91 -31.28
N PRO A 435 57.83 -48.09 -30.48
CA PRO A 435 57.27 -46.87 -29.88
C PRO A 435 58.25 -45.73 -29.48
N LEU A 436 57.66 -44.73 -28.82
CA LEU A 436 58.22 -43.80 -27.81
C LEU A 436 59.03 -42.56 -28.23
N SER A 437 58.38 -41.41 -28.00
CA SER A 437 58.81 -40.22 -27.26
C SER A 437 60.29 -39.79 -27.28
N VAL A 438 60.54 -38.56 -27.73
CA VAL A 438 61.56 -37.68 -27.12
C VAL A 438 61.05 -36.23 -27.17
N SER A 439 61.27 -35.57 -26.04
CA SER A 439 60.98 -34.18 -25.66
C SER A 439 62.13 -33.22 -25.99
N VAL A 440 61.90 -31.93 -25.67
CA VAL A 440 62.86 -30.80 -25.48
C VAL A 440 63.40 -30.20 -26.80
N THR A 441 63.63 -28.89 -27.02
CA THR A 441 64.00 -27.69 -26.23
C THR A 441 63.61 -26.43 -27.07
N VAL A 442 63.04 -25.36 -26.51
CA VAL A 442 63.63 -24.16 -25.83
C VAL A 442 64.42 -23.20 -26.74
N SER A 443 63.96 -21.93 -26.78
CA SER A 443 64.71 -20.64 -26.81
C SER A 443 63.69 -19.55 -27.19
N ASP A 444 63.18 -18.64 -26.36
CA ASP A 444 63.71 -17.70 -25.36
C ASP A 444 64.56 -16.56 -25.95
N ALA A 445 64.01 -15.33 -25.89
CA ALA A 445 64.70 -14.03 -26.00
C ALA A 445 63.72 -12.85 -25.71
N SER A 446 63.81 -12.27 -24.51
CA SER A 446 63.42 -10.89 -24.11
C SER A 446 64.48 -9.87 -24.62
N PRO A 447 64.48 -8.53 -24.35
CA PRO A 447 63.81 -7.80 -23.25
C PRO A 447 63.42 -6.30 -23.47
N ASN A 448 63.04 -5.67 -22.33
CA ASN A 448 63.01 -4.22 -21.97
C ASN A 448 61.76 -3.39 -22.39
N GLU A 449 61.19 -2.48 -21.59
CA GLU A 449 61.65 -1.74 -20.40
C GLU A 449 60.44 -1.15 -19.61
N GLU A 450 60.57 -1.06 -18.28
CA GLU A 450 59.68 -0.35 -17.35
C GLU A 450 60.20 1.08 -17.09
N GLU A 451 59.29 2.05 -16.93
CA GLU A 451 59.58 3.34 -16.29
C GLU A 451 58.43 3.75 -15.34
N THR A 452 58.81 4.44 -14.27
CA THR A 452 58.16 4.48 -12.95
C THR A 452 57.62 5.86 -12.52
N SER A 453 56.46 5.85 -11.85
CA SER A 453 55.97 6.76 -10.75
C SER A 453 55.57 8.22 -11.07
N PRO A 454 54.92 9.00 -10.15
CA PRO A 454 54.42 8.66 -8.81
C PRO A 454 52.97 9.11 -8.46
N LEU A 455 52.52 8.56 -7.33
CA LEU A 455 51.32 8.86 -6.55
C LEU A 455 51.45 10.20 -5.80
N GLU A 456 50.41 11.03 -5.80
CA GLU A 456 50.22 12.11 -4.81
C GLU A 456 48.96 11.84 -3.98
N THR A 457 49.09 12.11 -2.69
CA THR A 457 48.16 11.83 -1.59
C THR A 457 47.61 13.12 -0.97
N SER A 458 46.34 13.05 -0.51
CA SER A 458 45.71 13.83 0.59
C SER A 458 45.13 15.23 0.27
N PRO A 459 44.11 15.77 1.01
CA PRO A 459 43.40 15.22 2.19
C PRO A 459 41.86 15.14 2.11
N GLU A 460 41.34 14.26 2.97
CA GLU A 460 39.99 14.24 3.52
C GLU A 460 39.76 15.45 4.44
N GLU A 461 38.66 16.19 4.23
CA GLU A 461 38.10 17.10 5.22
C GLU A 461 37.10 16.32 6.09
N LYS A 462 37.43 16.17 7.38
CA LYS A 462 36.54 15.70 8.44
C LYS A 462 35.89 16.91 9.08
N GLU A 463 34.59 17.09 8.89
CA GLU A 463 33.79 17.95 9.76
C GLU A 463 33.49 17.20 11.06
N GLU A 464 34.13 17.65 12.15
CA GLU A 464 33.75 17.35 13.52
C GLU A 464 32.47 18.13 13.86
N GLU A 465 31.34 17.43 13.96
CA GLU A 465 30.13 17.96 14.60
C GLU A 465 29.94 17.31 15.98
N SER A 466 30.11 18.15 17.00
CA SER A 466 30.07 17.83 18.43
C SER A 466 28.69 17.34 18.90
N LYS A 467 28.62 16.14 19.49
CA LYS A 467 27.50 15.69 20.33
C LYS A 467 27.55 16.34 21.72
N PRO A 468 26.44 16.87 22.26
CA PRO A 468 26.29 16.98 23.70
C PRO A 468 25.60 15.73 24.29
N ASP A 469 26.21 15.23 25.36
CA ASP A 469 25.70 14.20 26.26
C ASP A 469 24.39 14.62 26.93
N TYR A 470 23.33 13.84 26.72
CA TYR A 470 22.22 13.72 27.67
C TYR A 470 21.76 12.27 27.73
N ALA A 471 22.32 11.52 28.67
CA ALA A 471 21.82 10.20 29.05
C ALA A 471 20.56 10.37 29.90
N VAL A 472 19.39 10.03 29.34
CA VAL A 472 18.17 9.77 30.10
C VAL A 472 17.87 8.27 29.99
N GLN A 473 18.00 7.56 31.12
CA GLN A 473 17.64 6.15 31.24
C GLN A 473 16.12 5.98 31.08
N PHE A 474 15.69 5.26 30.05
CA PHE A 474 14.32 4.77 29.95
C PHE A 474 14.20 3.36 30.56
N LYS A 475 13.39 3.24 31.61
CA LYS A 475 12.95 1.95 32.16
C LYS A 475 12.20 1.18 31.09
N LYS A 476 12.53 -0.11 30.95
CA LYS A 476 11.85 -1.10 30.09
C LYS A 476 10.32 -1.00 30.25
N THR A 477 9.62 -0.62 29.19
CA THR A 477 8.17 -0.83 29.06
C THR A 477 7.91 -1.85 27.95
N SER A 478 7.02 -2.78 28.29
CA SER A 478 6.67 -3.99 27.57
C SER A 478 6.17 -3.75 26.14
N PHE A 479 6.53 -4.69 25.26
CA PHE A 479 5.96 -4.95 23.94
C PHE A 479 4.42 -4.90 23.97
N LEU A 480 3.79 -3.88 23.36
CA LEU A 480 2.52 -4.03 22.63
C LEU A 480 2.09 -2.75 21.88
N THR A 481 2.69 -2.41 20.75
CA THR A 481 2.06 -1.51 19.74
C THR A 481 2.62 -1.73 18.34
N MET A 482 2.24 -2.84 17.70
CA MET A 482 2.18 -2.92 16.23
C MET A 482 0.88 -3.63 15.83
N LEU A 483 -0.23 -2.90 15.93
CA LEU A 483 -1.46 -3.26 15.22
C LEU A 483 -1.50 -2.46 13.92
N THR A 484 -1.13 -3.14 12.83
CA THR A 484 -1.26 -2.60 11.48
C THR A 484 -2.73 -2.57 11.04
N PRO A 485 -3.14 -1.66 10.12
CA PRO A 485 -4.54 -1.50 9.70
C PRO A 485 -5.18 -2.72 9.01
N ARG A 486 -4.42 -3.80 8.75
CA ARG A 486 -4.91 -5.00 8.05
C ARG A 486 -5.75 -5.94 8.92
N PHE A 487 -5.63 -5.87 10.25
CA PHE A 487 -6.41 -6.74 11.15
C PHE A 487 -7.84 -6.24 11.40
N LEU A 488 -8.05 -4.92 11.42
CA LEU A 488 -9.38 -4.32 11.67
C LEU A 488 -10.38 -4.59 10.55
N VAL A 489 -9.93 -4.66 9.29
CA VAL A 489 -10.81 -4.93 8.15
C VAL A 489 -11.28 -6.39 8.12
N ARG A 490 -10.45 -7.34 8.57
CA ARG A 490 -10.78 -8.77 8.56
C ARG A 490 -11.73 -9.16 9.70
N SER A 491 -11.63 -8.51 10.86
CA SER A 491 -12.52 -8.73 12.00
C SER A 491 -13.94 -8.18 11.75
N MET A 492 -14.05 -7.05 11.04
CA MET A 492 -15.36 -6.46 10.69
C MET A 492 -16.12 -7.33 9.69
N PHE A 493 -15.43 -7.91 8.69
CA PHE A 493 -16.06 -8.80 7.70
C PHE A 493 -16.59 -10.11 8.29
N HIS A 494 -15.88 -10.69 9.26
CA HIS A 494 -16.34 -11.93 9.91
C HIS A 494 -17.59 -11.70 10.77
N THR A 495 -17.68 -10.53 11.42
CA THR A 495 -18.81 -10.17 12.28
C THR A 495 -20.07 -9.88 11.47
N VAL A 496 -19.94 -9.21 10.31
CA VAL A 496 -21.08 -8.92 9.42
C VAL A 496 -21.63 -10.19 8.76
N MET A 497 -20.77 -11.12 8.34
CA MET A 497 -21.20 -12.39 7.76
C MET A 497 -21.85 -13.33 8.80
N SER A 498 -21.40 -13.32 10.06
CA SER A 498 -22.04 -14.09 11.13
C SER A 498 -23.43 -13.58 11.51
N VAL A 499 -23.67 -12.27 11.45
CA VAL A 499 -25.00 -11.68 11.69
C VAL A 499 -25.98 -11.98 10.55
N GLN A 500 -25.50 -11.99 9.30
CA GLN A 500 -26.33 -12.40 8.15
C GLN A 500 -26.69 -13.90 8.18
N TYR A 501 -25.80 -14.76 8.65
CA TYR A 501 -26.07 -16.20 8.73
C TYR A 501 -27.05 -16.57 9.86
N ALA A 502 -27.09 -15.78 10.95
CA ALA A 502 -28.03 -15.97 12.05
C ALA A 502 -29.48 -15.56 11.70
N PHE A 503 -29.66 -14.60 10.78
CA PHE A 503 -30.99 -14.10 10.38
C PHE A 503 -31.72 -14.99 9.37
N VAL A 504 -31.03 -15.94 8.74
CA VAL A 504 -31.61 -16.87 7.74
C VAL A 504 -32.06 -18.18 8.39
N ARG A 505 -31.88 -18.36 9.69
CA ARG A 505 -32.26 -19.59 10.42
C ARG A 505 -33.09 -19.37 11.70
N GLY A 506 -33.73 -18.20 11.82
CA GLY A 506 -34.72 -17.91 12.86
C GLY A 506 -36.12 -18.07 12.35
#